data_AF-A0A9D5CNJ1-F1
#
_entry.id   AF-A0A9D5CNJ1-F1
#
_cell.length_a   1.000
_cell.length_b   1.000
_cell.length_c   1.000
_cell.angle_alpha   90.00
_cell.angle_beta   90.00
_cell.angle_gamma   90.00
#
_symmetry.space_group_name_H-M   'P 1'
#
loop_
_entity.id
_entity.type
_entity.pdbx_description
1 polymer ?
#
loop_
_entity_poly.entity_id
_entity_poly.type
_entity_poly.pdbx_seq_one_letter_code
_entity_poly.pdbx_strand_id
1 'polypeptide(L)'
;MKITALLVLKADSSSSGDPVVLANATDVSHFGYFQRSAAREFILFVGRTVAKRTPPAQRQSVQHEEYKVHSYNRNGLCALAFMDDHYPAREVHFLFLTRY
;
A
#
# COMPACT_ATOMS: atom_id res chain seq x y z
N MET A 1 -15.44 -5.96 1.89
CA MET A 1 -14.67 -6.48 0.74
C MET A 1 -14.40 -5.33 -0.22
N LYS A 2 -13.55 -4.39 0.20
CA LYS A 2 -13.22 -3.21 -0.58
C LYS A 2 -11.71 -3.01 -0.64
N ILE A 3 -11.24 -2.56 -1.81
CA ILE A 3 -9.89 -2.03 -1.99
C ILE A 3 -10.00 -0.52 -1.81
N THR A 4 -9.35 0.01 -0.79
CA THR A 4 -9.36 1.44 -0.46
C THR A 4 -8.28 2.19 -1.24
N ALA A 5 -7.12 1.55 -1.46
CA ALA A 5 -6.06 2.16 -2.25
C ALA A 5 -5.12 1.14 -2.89
N LEU A 6 -4.54 1.53 -4.02
CA LEU A 6 -3.41 0.89 -4.68
C LEU A 6 -2.33 1.94 -4.91
N LEU A 7 -1.10 1.66 -4.46
CA LEU A 7 0.03 2.55 -4.62
C LEU A 7 1.22 1.82 -5.24
N VAL A 8 2.00 2.55 -6.03
CA VAL A 8 3.32 2.13 -6.49
C VAL A 8 4.32 3.18 -6.02
N LEU A 9 5.33 2.75 -5.26
CA LEU A 9 6.36 3.62 -4.73
C LEU A 9 7.74 3.14 -5.14
N LYS A 10 8.64 4.08 -5.42
CA LYS A 10 10.08 3.80 -5.49
C LYS A 10 10.64 3.84 -4.07
N ALA A 11 10.96 2.67 -3.52
CA ALA A 11 11.62 2.48 -2.23
C ALA A 11 13.09 2.14 -2.49
N ASP A 12 13.93 3.18 -2.59
CA ASP A 12 15.36 3.01 -2.82
C ASP A 12 16.04 2.57 -1.52
N SER A 13 16.66 1.39 -1.52
CA SER A 13 17.40 0.88 -0.36
C SER A 13 18.74 1.59 -0.12
N SER A 14 19.20 2.40 -1.09
CA SER A 14 20.52 3.03 -1.08
C SER A 14 20.50 4.52 -0.76
N SER A 15 19.34 5.18 -0.90
CA SER A 15 19.19 6.60 -0.56
C SER A 15 18.40 6.77 0.74
N SER A 16 18.86 7.63 1.65
CA SER A 16 18.16 7.99 2.91
C SER A 16 16.83 8.73 2.70
N GLY A 17 16.34 8.83 1.46
CA GLY A 17 15.14 9.56 1.08
C GLY A 17 13.84 8.83 1.43
N ASP A 18 12.74 9.59 1.49
CA ASP A 18 11.40 9.01 1.58
C ASP A 18 11.00 8.31 0.27
N PRO A 19 10.27 7.18 0.33
CA PRO A 19 9.74 6.53 -0.86
C PRO A 19 8.93 7.51 -1.71
N VAL A 20 9.26 7.55 -2.98
CA VAL A 20 8.59 8.44 -3.94
C VAL A 20 7.38 7.73 -4.49
N VAL A 21 6.21 8.35 -4.39
CA VAL A 21 4.97 7.81 -4.96
C VAL A 21 5.01 7.99 -6.47
N LEU A 22 4.97 6.88 -7.21
CA LEU A 22 4.96 6.86 -8.67
C LEU A 22 3.53 6.82 -9.21
N ALA A 23 2.65 6.05 -8.56
CA ALA A 23 1.24 5.96 -8.90
C ALA A 23 0.40 5.80 -7.64
N ASN A 24 -0.78 6.39 -7.64
CA ASN A 24 -1.73 6.33 -6.53
C ASN A 24 -3.17 6.28 -7.08
N ALA A 25 -3.89 5.22 -6.74
CA ALA A 25 -5.31 5.09 -6.97
C ALA A 25 -6.00 4.86 -5.61
N THR A 26 -6.80 5.82 -5.16
CA THR A 26 -7.47 5.79 -3.85
C THR A 26 -8.96 6.02 -3.98
N ASP A 27 -9.77 5.13 -3.41
CA ASP A 27 -11.21 5.30 -3.24
C ASP A 27 -11.60 5.53 -1.77
N VAL A 28 -11.76 6.80 -1.43
CA VAL A 28 -12.21 7.26 -0.10
C VAL A 28 -13.68 7.67 -0.08
N SER A 29 -14.47 7.28 -1.09
CA SER A 29 -15.90 7.65 -1.20
C SER A 29 -16.74 7.24 0.01
N HIS A 30 -16.35 6.15 0.68
CA HIS A 30 -17.02 5.59 1.85
C HIS A 30 -16.79 6.39 3.14
N PHE A 31 -15.76 7.23 3.19
CA PHE A 31 -15.55 8.16 4.29
C PHE A 31 -16.47 9.39 4.16
N GLY A 32 -16.87 9.94 5.31
CA GLY A 32 -17.60 11.21 5.36
C GLY A 32 -16.83 12.34 4.66
N TYR A 33 -17.53 13.27 4.00
CA TYR A 33 -16.92 14.28 3.13
C TYR A 33 -15.71 14.99 3.76
N PHE A 34 -15.82 15.39 5.02
CA PHE A 34 -14.76 16.08 5.77
C PHE A 34 -13.58 15.18 6.18
N GLN A 35 -13.78 13.87 6.26
CA GLN A 35 -12.73 12.89 6.62
C GLN A 35 -11.88 12.46 5.42
N ARG A 36 -12.38 12.65 4.19
CA ARG A 36 -11.72 12.17 2.96
C ARG A 36 -10.31 12.70 2.76
N SER A 37 -10.06 13.95 3.14
CA SER A 37 -8.71 14.54 3.04
C SER A 37 -7.74 13.85 3.99
N ALA A 38 -8.15 13.69 5.25
CA ALA A 38 -7.35 13.00 6.27
C ALA A 38 -7.11 11.52 5.91
N ALA A 39 -8.11 10.84 5.34
CA ALA A 39 -7.97 9.46 4.88
C ALA A 39 -6.92 9.32 3.77
N ARG A 40 -6.90 10.24 2.79
CA ARG A 40 -5.89 10.23 1.71
C ARG A 40 -4.47 10.46 2.25
N GLU A 41 -4.31 11.42 3.15
CA GLU A 41 -3.04 11.69 3.84
C GLU A 41 -2.57 10.45 4.60
N PHE A 42 -3.47 9.82 5.35
CA PHE A 42 -3.18 8.62 6.13
C PHE A 42 -2.72 7.44 5.27
N ILE A 43 -3.41 7.18 4.15
CA ILE A 43 -3.03 6.13 3.20
C ILE A 43 -1.61 6.36 2.67
N LEU A 44 -1.27 7.60 2.32
CA LEU A 44 0.07 7.95 1.83
C LEU A 44 1.13 7.78 2.92
N PHE A 45 0.84 8.22 4.14
CA PHE A 45 1.74 8.08 5.28
C PHE A 45 2.06 6.62 5.59
N VAL A 46 1.03 5.78 5.69
CA VAL A 46 1.21 4.35 5.94
C VAL A 46 1.88 3.68 4.74
N GLY A 47 1.51 4.05 3.51
CA GLY A 47 2.13 3.51 2.29
C GLY A 47 3.63 3.75 2.23
N ARG A 48 4.09 4.97 2.55
CA ARG A 48 5.52 5.30 2.66
C ARG A 48 6.20 4.51 3.78
N THR A 49 5.56 4.41 4.94
CA THR A 49 6.11 3.69 6.09
C THR A 49 6.30 2.20 5.81
N VAL A 50 5.30 1.55 5.19
CA VAL A 50 5.38 0.14 4.81
C VAL A 50 6.41 -0.04 3.69
N ALA A 51 6.41 0.81 2.67
CA ALA A 51 7.40 0.76 1.59
C ALA A 51 8.85 0.82 2.10
N LYS A 52 9.14 1.68 3.10
CA LYS A 52 10.48 1.75 3.74
C LYS A 52 10.84 0.47 4.49
N ARG A 53 9.85 -0.17 5.12
CA ARG A 53 10.06 -1.35 5.97
C ARG A 53 10.10 -2.66 5.19
N THR A 54 9.65 -2.67 3.94
CA THR A 54 9.65 -3.86 3.08
C THR A 54 10.95 -3.95 2.28
N PRO A 55 11.87 -4.88 2.62
CA PRO A 55 13.12 -5.03 1.90
C PRO A 55 12.90 -5.52 0.46
N PRO A 56 13.88 -5.33 -0.43
CA PRO A 56 13.81 -5.86 -1.79
C PRO A 56 13.53 -7.37 -1.83
N ALA A 57 12.71 -7.79 -2.79
CA ALA A 57 12.25 -9.16 -3.00
C ALA A 57 11.40 -9.75 -1.86
N GLN A 58 10.96 -8.95 -0.88
CA GLN A 58 10.13 -9.40 0.21
C GLN A 58 8.67 -8.94 0.08
N ARG A 59 7.81 -9.68 0.77
CA ARG A 59 6.38 -9.36 0.94
C ARG A 59 6.10 -9.11 2.40
N GLN A 60 5.27 -8.13 2.67
CA GLN A 60 4.83 -7.84 4.03
C GLN A 60 3.34 -7.52 4.03
N SER A 61 2.65 -7.98 5.06
CA SER A 61 1.27 -7.59 5.34
C SER A 61 1.24 -6.96 6.72
N VAL A 62 0.70 -5.75 6.81
CA VAL A 62 0.60 -4.98 8.05
C VAL A 62 -0.88 -4.74 8.31
N GLN A 63 -1.36 -5.20 9.46
CA GLN A 63 -2.72 -4.91 9.90
C GLN A 63 -2.72 -3.59 10.69
N HIS A 64 -3.68 -2.73 10.41
CA HIS A 64 -3.91 -1.49 11.14
C HIS A 64 -5.42 -1.29 11.29
N GLU A 65 -5.91 -1.50 12.51
CA GLU A 65 -7.34 -1.49 12.84
C GLU A 65 -8.12 -2.46 11.93
N GLU A 66 -9.12 -1.95 11.21
CA GLU A 66 -9.99 -2.72 10.29
C GLU A 66 -9.38 -2.90 8.90
N TYR A 67 -8.22 -2.27 8.64
CA TYR A 67 -7.55 -2.32 7.35
C TYR A 67 -6.30 -3.20 7.38
N LYS A 68 -6.01 -3.78 6.22
CA LYS A 68 -4.83 -4.58 5.95
C LYS A 68 -4.08 -4.02 4.77
N VAL A 69 -2.80 -3.78 4.98
CA VAL A 69 -1.88 -3.24 3.98
C VAL A 69 -0.97 -4.34 3.50
N HIS A 70 -1.08 -4.70 2.24
CA HIS A 70 -0.22 -5.68 1.60
C HIS A 70 0.81 -4.97 0.75
N SER A 71 2.04 -5.46 0.79
CA SER A 71 3.18 -4.88 0.08
C SER A 71 4.03 -5.95 -0.57
N TYR A 72 4.59 -5.60 -1.73
CA TYR A 72 5.58 -6.39 -2.42
C TYR A 72 6.62 -5.48 -3.03
N ASN A 73 7.88 -5.63 -2.60
CA ASN A 73 9.00 -4.87 -3.15
C ASN A 73 9.78 -5.74 -4.12
N ARG A 74 9.94 -5.28 -5.36
CA ARG A 74 10.80 -5.88 -6.36
C ARG A 74 11.83 -4.86 -6.83
N ASN A 75 13.10 -5.10 -6.50
CA ASN A 75 14.23 -4.27 -6.93
C ASN A 75 14.05 -2.76 -6.66
N GLY A 76 13.44 -2.41 -5.52
CA GLY A 76 13.20 -1.01 -5.13
C GLY A 76 11.91 -0.40 -5.69
N LEU A 77 11.10 -1.16 -6.42
CA LEU A 77 9.72 -0.82 -6.74
C LEU A 77 8.80 -1.57 -5.78
N CYS A 78 8.14 -0.84 -4.89
CA CYS A 78 7.20 -1.37 -3.92
C CYS A 78 5.77 -1.11 -4.37
N ALA A 79 5.03 -2.18 -4.66
CA ALA A 79 3.60 -2.13 -4.86
C ALA A 79 2.90 -2.35 -3.52
N LEU A 80 1.84 -1.57 -3.28
CA LEU A 80 1.10 -1.53 -2.02
C LEU A 80 -0.41 -1.50 -2.27
N ALA A 81 -1.17 -2.14 -1.38
CA ALA A 81 -2.62 -2.19 -1.46
C ALA A 81 -3.21 -2.12 -0.06
N PHE A 82 -4.16 -1.21 0.10
CA PHE A 82 -4.96 -1.02 1.31
C PHE A 82 -6.31 -1.65 1.08
N MET A 83 -6.68 -2.60 1.94
CA MET A 83 -7.91 -3.37 1.82
C MET A 83 -8.52 -3.57 3.21
N ASP A 84 -9.79 -3.96 3.26
CA ASP A 84 -10.39 -4.41 4.52
C ASP A 84 -9.72 -5.71 4.99
N ASP A 85 -9.63 -5.96 6.31
CA ASP A 85 -9.06 -7.22 6.84
C ASP A 85 -9.84 -8.47 6.41
N HIS A 86 -11.13 -8.33 6.13
CA HIS A 86 -11.96 -9.41 5.62
C HIS A 86 -11.62 -9.82 4.18
N TYR A 87 -10.80 -9.03 3.45
CA TYR A 87 -10.39 -9.36 2.08
C TYR A 87 -9.48 -10.60 2.07
N PRO A 88 -9.81 -11.67 1.32
CA PRO A 88 -9.05 -12.92 1.37
C PRO A 88 -7.61 -12.71 0.89
N ALA A 89 -6.64 -12.97 1.77
CA ALA A 89 -5.21 -12.74 1.52
C ALA A 89 -4.67 -13.46 0.26
N ARG A 90 -5.30 -14.57 -0.15
CA ARG A 90 -4.94 -15.34 -1.35
C ARG A 90 -5.17 -14.55 -2.64
N GLU A 91 -6.25 -13.78 -2.71
CA GLU A 91 -6.58 -12.97 -3.89
C GLU A 91 -5.66 -11.75 -3.98
N VAL A 92 -5.30 -11.17 -2.84
CA VAL A 92 -4.34 -10.06 -2.78
C VAL A 92 -2.96 -10.51 -3.26
N HIS A 93 -2.51 -11.67 -2.79
CA HIS A 93 -1.25 -12.26 -3.22
C HIS A 93 -1.20 -12.45 -4.74
N PHE A 94 -2.31 -12.88 -5.33
CA PHE A 94 -2.44 -13.05 -6.78
C PHE A 94 -2.40 -11.72 -7.54
N LEU A 95 -3.04 -10.66 -7.01
CA LEU A 95 -3.01 -9.31 -7.58
C LEU A 95 -1.59 -8.72 -7.62
N PHE A 96 -0.77 -8.96 -6.59
CA PHE A 96 0.64 -8.53 -6.57
C PHE A 96 1.58 -9.39 -7.42
N LEU A 97 1.17 -10.61 -7.78
CA LEU A 97 1.97 -11.60 -8.50
C LEU A 97 1.66 -11.69 -10.00
N THR A 98 0.50 -11.20 -10.43
CA THR A 98 0.10 -11.38 -11.83
C THR A 98 0.75 -10.32 -12.71
N ARG A 99 1.79 -10.78 -13.41
CA ARG A 99 2.30 -10.23 -14.68
C ARG A 99 3.10 -8.94 -14.54
N TYR A 100 4.36 -9.05 -14.08
CA TYR A 100 5.60 -8.65 -14.78
C TYR A 100 6.76 -9.35 -14.08
#